data_AF-J9DW81-F1
#
_entry.id   AF-J9DW81-F1
#
_cell.length_a   1.000
_cell.length_b   1.000
_cell.length_c   1.000
_cell.angle_alpha   90.00
_cell.angle_beta   90.00
_cell.angle_gamma   90.00
#
_symmetry.space_group_name_H-M   'P 1'
#
loop_
_entity.id
_entity.type
_entity.pdbx_description
1 polymer ?
#
loop_
_entity_poly.entity_id
_entity_poly.type
_entity_poly.pdbx_seq_one_letter_code
_entity_poly.pdbx_strand_id
1 'polypeptide(L)'
;GETGKTSEDSELYYDPDNLTQCRAFVDVKRKLRLVLSSVASLPGVSSVGSESVLRRSKMRMSGKTDARQLTEFLQILLAESINGQDKALCAQIREVMRCLVAFDDRAVRKLLRALKGEHRKRTAYMLYLQQSRLSLLQLRSNLEKLAIRLQREKLLIGECLVDMLVRFYLEERDLQLRRFIAEFQTLKAQDERTDIMERALNSLYECLPREKMWRFANAERISFVKKSVERSLMAQLYVYALYPNGEADQSRDRFLSIRTVVPFFRYY
;
A
#
# COMPACT_ATOMS: atom_id res chain seq x y z
N GLY A 1 -18.38 -74.28 -26.85
CA GLY A 1 -19.28 -73.30 -26.22
C GLY A 1 -18.74 -73.02 -24.83
N GLU A 2 -18.80 -71.82 -24.28
CA GLU A 2 -19.61 -70.64 -24.61
C GLU A 2 -18.82 -69.39 -24.23
N THR A 3 -18.96 -68.36 -25.05
CA THR A 3 -18.41 -67.03 -24.87
C THR A 3 -19.21 -66.27 -23.82
N GLY A 4 -18.59 -65.97 -22.67
CA GLY A 4 -19.09 -64.94 -21.75
C GLY A 4 -18.83 -63.56 -22.34
N LYS A 5 -19.88 -62.90 -22.84
CA LYS A 5 -19.86 -61.48 -23.18
C LYS A 5 -20.19 -60.67 -21.92
N THR A 6 -19.24 -59.87 -21.49
CA THR A 6 -19.31 -58.85 -20.44
C THR A 6 -20.40 -57.82 -20.74
N SER A 7 -21.36 -57.71 -19.83
CA SER A 7 -22.48 -56.76 -19.83
C SER A 7 -22.13 -55.51 -19.02
N GLU A 8 -21.14 -54.74 -19.45
CA GLU A 8 -20.79 -53.44 -18.87
C GLU A 8 -20.29 -52.53 -20.00
N ASP A 9 -21.19 -51.81 -20.68
CA ASP A 9 -20.92 -50.57 -21.46
C ASP A 9 -22.16 -50.18 -22.29
N SER A 10 -23.22 -49.69 -21.64
CA SER A 10 -24.32 -49.01 -22.34
C SER A 10 -24.95 -47.92 -21.48
N GLU A 11 -24.13 -47.12 -20.78
CA GLU A 11 -24.58 -45.78 -20.38
C GLU A 11 -24.66 -44.94 -21.67
N LEU A 12 -25.88 -44.60 -22.09
CA LEU A 12 -26.10 -43.77 -23.28
C LEU A 12 -25.35 -42.44 -23.14
N TYR A 13 -24.51 -42.11 -24.12
CA TYR A 13 -23.76 -40.86 -24.17
C TYR A 13 -24.65 -39.62 -24.11
N TYR A 14 -25.88 -39.75 -24.62
CA TYR A 14 -26.96 -38.76 -24.55
C TYR A 14 -28.20 -39.41 -23.92
N ASP A 15 -28.68 -38.85 -22.82
CA ASP A 15 -29.89 -39.27 -22.13
C ASP A 15 -30.83 -38.05 -21.96
N PRO A 16 -31.98 -38.02 -22.65
CA PRO A 16 -32.93 -36.91 -22.57
C PRO A 16 -33.63 -36.83 -21.21
N ASP A 17 -33.75 -37.94 -20.48
CA ASP A 17 -34.46 -38.02 -19.20
C ASP A 17 -33.59 -37.53 -18.04
N ASN A 18 -32.26 -37.80 -18.07
CA ASN A 18 -31.28 -37.28 -17.12
C ASN A 18 -30.32 -36.22 -17.70
N LEU A 19 -30.89 -35.25 -18.41
CA LEU A 19 -30.14 -34.28 -19.21
C LEU A 19 -29.03 -33.52 -18.46
N THR A 20 -29.18 -33.22 -17.17
CA THR A 20 -28.20 -32.41 -16.42
C THR A 20 -26.98 -33.20 -15.93
N GLN A 21 -27.10 -34.53 -15.84
CA GLN A 21 -26.01 -35.42 -15.38
C GLN A 21 -25.39 -36.22 -16.55
N CYS A 22 -26.06 -36.24 -17.70
CA CYS A 22 -25.59 -36.87 -18.91
C CYS A 22 -24.20 -36.36 -19.35
N ARG A 23 -23.33 -37.29 -19.77
CA ARG A 23 -21.95 -37.02 -20.19
C ARG A 23 -21.88 -35.97 -21.32
N ALA A 24 -22.79 -36.06 -22.32
CA ALA A 24 -22.89 -35.07 -23.38
C ALA A 24 -23.17 -33.65 -22.86
N PHE A 25 -24.05 -33.48 -21.88
CA PHE A 25 -24.39 -32.16 -21.34
C PHE A 25 -23.22 -31.53 -20.58
N VAL A 26 -22.50 -32.33 -19.77
CA VAL A 26 -21.32 -31.85 -19.03
C VAL A 26 -20.19 -31.46 -19.99
N ASP A 27 -19.97 -32.26 -21.03
CA ASP A 27 -18.94 -31.99 -22.04
C ASP A 27 -19.25 -30.73 -22.85
N VAL A 28 -20.47 -30.60 -23.39
CA VAL A 28 -20.89 -29.40 -24.12
C VAL A 28 -20.85 -28.17 -23.23
N LYS A 29 -21.25 -28.28 -21.96
CA LYS A 29 -21.11 -27.19 -20.98
C LYS A 29 -19.66 -26.77 -20.79
N ARG A 30 -18.73 -27.73 -20.68
CA ARG A 30 -17.30 -27.44 -20.54
C ARG A 30 -16.74 -26.79 -21.81
N LYS A 31 -17.01 -27.36 -22.99
CA LYS A 31 -16.57 -26.83 -24.29
C LYS A 31 -17.12 -25.43 -24.54
N LEU A 32 -18.42 -25.22 -24.31
CA LEU A 32 -19.06 -23.91 -24.44
C LEU A 32 -18.48 -22.90 -23.44
N ARG A 33 -18.16 -23.30 -22.21
CA ARG A 33 -17.48 -22.42 -21.25
C ARG A 33 -16.10 -21.99 -21.76
N LEU A 34 -15.31 -22.89 -22.34
CA LEU A 34 -13.99 -22.57 -22.90
C LEU A 34 -14.10 -21.55 -24.03
N VAL A 35 -14.99 -21.80 -25.00
CA VAL A 35 -15.25 -20.88 -26.12
C VAL A 35 -15.75 -19.51 -25.66
N LEU A 36 -16.60 -19.46 -24.63
CA LEU A 36 -17.09 -18.18 -24.12
C LEU A 36 -16.03 -17.44 -23.27
N SER A 37 -15.10 -18.17 -22.63
CA SER A 37 -14.06 -17.57 -21.81
C SER A 37 -12.98 -16.85 -22.63
N SER A 38 -12.68 -17.32 -23.84
CA SER A 38 -11.75 -16.68 -24.77
C SER A 38 -12.28 -15.36 -25.36
N VAL A 39 -13.61 -15.19 -25.39
CA VAL A 39 -14.26 -13.95 -25.86
C VAL A 39 -14.38 -12.91 -24.74
N ALA A 40 -14.39 -13.35 -23.47
CA ALA A 40 -14.45 -12.45 -22.31
C ALA A 40 -13.20 -11.57 -22.12
N SER A 41 -12.12 -11.85 -22.86
CA SER A 41 -10.89 -11.05 -22.92
C SER A 41 -10.97 -9.83 -23.84
N LEU A 42 -12.07 -9.61 -24.59
CA LEU A 42 -12.22 -8.40 -25.40
C LEU A 42 -12.42 -7.14 -24.52
N PRO A 43 -11.56 -6.12 -24.63
CA PRO A 43 -11.76 -4.83 -23.97
C PRO A 43 -12.96 -4.15 -24.61
N GLY A 44 -14.10 -4.17 -23.92
CA GLY A 44 -15.35 -3.58 -24.40
C GLY A 44 -16.62 -4.20 -23.82
N VAL A 45 -16.56 -5.47 -23.39
CA VAL A 45 -17.70 -6.16 -22.75
C VAL A 45 -17.63 -6.11 -21.21
N SER A 46 -16.46 -5.79 -20.66
CA SER A 46 -16.18 -5.89 -19.22
C SER A 46 -16.36 -4.59 -18.41
N SER A 47 -16.73 -3.45 -19.02
CA SER A 47 -16.81 -2.16 -18.28
C SER A 47 -18.13 -1.40 -18.36
N VAL A 48 -19.15 -1.86 -19.09
CA VAL A 48 -20.49 -1.25 -19.01
C VAL A 48 -21.49 -2.37 -18.91
N GLY A 49 -21.99 -2.57 -17.69
CA GLY A 49 -23.12 -3.41 -17.32
C GLY A 49 -23.41 -4.55 -18.29
N SER A 50 -23.12 -5.79 -17.88
CA SER A 50 -23.49 -7.07 -18.54
C SER A 50 -24.97 -7.21 -18.95
N GLU A 51 -25.79 -6.17 -18.77
CA GLU A 51 -27.13 -6.01 -19.31
C GLU A 51 -27.16 -5.42 -20.74
N SER A 52 -26.12 -4.74 -21.23
CA SER A 52 -26.19 -3.94 -22.46
C SER A 52 -26.09 -4.76 -23.76
N VAL A 53 -25.25 -5.80 -23.82
CA VAL A 53 -25.11 -6.64 -25.02
C VAL A 53 -26.35 -7.53 -25.23
N LEU A 54 -26.98 -8.00 -24.14
CA LEU A 54 -28.24 -8.76 -24.21
C LEU A 54 -29.48 -7.86 -24.35
N ARG A 55 -29.41 -6.55 -24.04
CA ARG A 55 -30.54 -5.63 -24.22
C ARG A 55 -30.59 -4.94 -25.59
N ARG A 56 -29.47 -4.84 -26.32
CA ARG A 56 -29.52 -4.28 -27.69
C ARG A 56 -30.19 -5.23 -28.69
N SER A 57 -30.31 -6.52 -28.35
CA SER A 57 -31.16 -7.51 -29.04
C SER A 57 -32.55 -7.67 -28.39
N LYS A 58 -33.12 -6.60 -27.83
CA LYS A 58 -34.58 -6.51 -27.57
C LYS A 58 -35.34 -5.83 -28.71
N MET A 59 -34.70 -5.64 -29.86
CA MET A 59 -35.37 -5.23 -31.10
C MET A 59 -35.74 -6.49 -31.90
N ARG A 60 -36.99 -6.93 -31.74
CA ARG A 60 -37.74 -7.81 -32.66
C ARG A 60 -37.34 -9.29 -32.80
N MET A 61 -37.22 -10.08 -31.73
CA MET A 61 -37.07 -11.55 -31.87
C MET A 61 -38.04 -12.38 -31.02
N SER A 62 -39.34 -12.06 -31.05
CA SER A 62 -40.41 -12.76 -30.30
C SER A 62 -40.74 -14.19 -30.78
N GLY A 63 -39.87 -14.84 -31.55
CA GLY A 63 -40.14 -16.17 -32.13
C GLY A 63 -38.92 -17.03 -32.47
N LYS A 64 -37.69 -16.62 -32.10
CA LYS A 64 -36.51 -17.46 -32.30
C LYS A 64 -36.18 -18.25 -31.04
N THR A 65 -36.10 -19.57 -31.19
CA THR A 65 -35.61 -20.54 -30.19
C THR A 65 -34.21 -20.16 -29.68
N ASP A 66 -33.94 -20.33 -28.38
CA ASP A 66 -32.65 -20.02 -27.74
C ASP A 66 -31.49 -20.78 -28.40
N ALA A 67 -31.76 -21.99 -28.90
CA ALA A 67 -30.81 -22.76 -29.71
C ALA A 67 -30.33 -21.98 -30.94
N ARG A 68 -31.26 -21.43 -31.74
CA ARG A 68 -30.91 -20.66 -32.96
C ARG A 68 -30.09 -19.41 -32.65
N GLN A 69 -30.42 -18.69 -31.58
CA GLN A 69 -29.65 -17.51 -31.18
C GLN A 69 -28.23 -17.86 -30.76
N LEU A 70 -28.05 -18.97 -30.04
CA LEU A 70 -26.73 -19.48 -29.67
C LEU A 70 -25.93 -19.89 -30.92
N THR A 71 -26.56 -20.56 -31.89
CA THR A 71 -25.90 -20.96 -33.14
C THR A 71 -25.50 -19.75 -33.98
N GLU A 72 -26.39 -18.76 -34.13
CA GLU A 72 -26.09 -17.48 -34.81
C GLU A 72 -24.90 -16.77 -34.15
N PHE A 73 -24.86 -16.72 -32.82
CA PHE A 73 -23.75 -16.14 -32.07
C PHE A 73 -22.43 -16.90 -32.27
N LEU A 74 -22.45 -18.24 -32.22
CA LEU A 74 -21.27 -19.06 -32.47
C LEU A 74 -20.76 -18.94 -33.91
N GLN A 75 -21.65 -18.73 -34.88
CA GLN A 75 -21.27 -18.46 -36.28
C GLN A 75 -20.56 -17.12 -36.43
N ILE A 76 -21.04 -16.07 -35.75
CA ILE A 76 -20.38 -14.77 -35.71
C ILE A 76 -18.98 -14.91 -35.08
N LEU A 77 -18.89 -15.57 -33.91
CA LEU A 77 -17.61 -15.84 -33.26
C LEU A 77 -16.67 -16.65 -34.16
N LEU A 78 -17.18 -17.64 -34.88
CA LEU A 78 -16.36 -18.42 -35.81
C LEU A 78 -15.81 -17.55 -36.93
N ALA A 79 -16.62 -16.66 -37.50
CA ALA A 79 -16.19 -15.73 -38.53
C ALA A 79 -15.09 -14.77 -38.02
N GLU A 80 -15.26 -14.21 -36.82
CA GLU A 80 -14.25 -13.36 -36.17
C GLU A 80 -12.94 -14.13 -35.92
N SER A 81 -13.05 -15.39 -35.51
CA SER A 81 -11.89 -16.23 -35.19
C SER A 81 -11.12 -16.69 -36.43
N ILE A 82 -11.84 -16.94 -37.52
CA ILE A 82 -11.24 -17.19 -38.84
C ILE A 82 -10.48 -15.95 -39.29
N ASN A 83 -11.08 -14.77 -39.13
CA ASN A 83 -10.43 -13.50 -39.47
C ASN A 83 -9.18 -13.24 -38.59
N GLY A 84 -9.24 -13.59 -37.31
CA GLY A 84 -8.12 -13.54 -36.38
C GLY A 84 -7.08 -14.67 -36.52
N GLN A 85 -7.26 -15.59 -37.48
CA GLN A 85 -6.41 -16.76 -37.73
C GLN A 85 -6.23 -17.72 -36.52
N ASP A 86 -7.11 -17.69 -35.52
CA ASP A 86 -7.05 -18.60 -34.38
C ASP A 86 -7.65 -19.97 -34.76
N LYS A 87 -6.80 -20.83 -35.31
CA LYS A 87 -7.18 -22.18 -35.78
C LYS A 87 -7.67 -23.08 -34.63
N ALA A 88 -7.14 -22.90 -33.43
CA ALA A 88 -7.51 -23.71 -32.27
C ALA A 88 -8.92 -23.36 -31.79
N LEU A 89 -9.22 -22.07 -31.67
CA LEU A 89 -10.54 -21.60 -31.27
C LEU A 89 -11.60 -21.85 -32.35
N CYS A 90 -11.23 -21.76 -33.64
CA CYS A 90 -12.10 -22.19 -34.75
C CYS A 90 -12.51 -23.67 -34.63
N ALA A 91 -11.56 -24.57 -34.30
CA ALA A 91 -11.85 -25.98 -34.12
C ALA A 91 -12.78 -26.22 -32.91
N GLN A 92 -12.55 -25.51 -31.80
CA GLN A 92 -13.39 -25.60 -30.61
C GLN A 92 -14.82 -25.10 -30.87
N ILE A 93 -14.99 -23.98 -31.60
CA ILE A 93 -16.32 -23.46 -31.96
C ILE A 93 -17.08 -24.45 -32.85
N ARG A 94 -16.42 -24.98 -33.89
CA ARG A 94 -17.03 -26.00 -34.78
C ARG A 94 -17.45 -27.24 -34.00
N GLU A 95 -16.64 -27.69 -33.06
CA GLU A 95 -16.97 -28.82 -32.20
C GLU A 95 -18.18 -28.54 -31.30
N VAL A 96 -18.26 -27.36 -30.68
CA VAL A 96 -19.42 -26.95 -29.88
C VAL A 96 -20.69 -26.91 -30.74
N MET A 97 -20.61 -26.30 -31.94
CA MET A 97 -21.75 -26.27 -32.86
C MET A 97 -22.19 -27.68 -33.26
N ARG A 98 -21.24 -28.59 -33.55
CA ARG A 98 -21.52 -30.00 -33.86
C ARG A 98 -22.25 -30.69 -32.71
N CYS A 99 -21.78 -30.53 -31.48
CA CYS A 99 -22.41 -31.16 -30.32
C CYS A 99 -23.80 -30.58 -30.02
N LEU A 100 -24.04 -29.29 -30.27
CA LEU A 100 -25.33 -28.63 -30.03
C LEU A 100 -26.45 -29.14 -30.95
N VAL A 101 -26.14 -29.75 -32.09
CA VAL A 101 -27.15 -30.34 -33.00
C VAL A 101 -27.95 -31.46 -32.33
N ALA A 102 -27.35 -32.18 -31.37
CA ALA A 102 -28.00 -33.26 -30.64
C ALA A 102 -28.94 -32.78 -29.52
N PHE A 103 -29.01 -31.48 -29.25
CA PHE A 103 -29.76 -30.91 -28.12
C PHE A 103 -31.02 -30.19 -28.60
N ASP A 104 -32.15 -30.50 -27.96
CA ASP A 104 -33.38 -29.73 -28.13
C ASP A 104 -33.29 -28.34 -27.50
N ASP A 105 -34.18 -27.44 -27.93
CA ASP A 105 -34.24 -26.07 -27.42
C ASP A 105 -34.46 -25.98 -25.89
N ARG A 106 -35.19 -26.95 -25.30
CA ARG A 106 -35.33 -27.07 -23.84
C ARG A 106 -33.99 -27.41 -23.16
N ALA A 107 -33.18 -28.23 -23.80
CA ALA A 107 -31.89 -28.67 -23.29
C ALA A 107 -30.84 -27.56 -23.39
N VAL A 108 -30.82 -26.82 -24.51
CA VAL A 108 -29.98 -25.62 -24.68
C VAL A 108 -30.33 -24.53 -23.66
N ARG A 109 -31.62 -24.30 -23.38
CA ARG A 109 -32.05 -23.40 -22.30
C ARG A 109 -31.48 -23.78 -20.93
N LYS A 110 -31.56 -25.06 -20.56
CA LYS A 110 -31.01 -25.57 -19.29
C LYS A 110 -29.50 -25.37 -19.23
N LEU A 111 -28.79 -25.63 -20.34
CA LEU A 111 -27.36 -25.43 -20.49
C LEU A 111 -26.95 -23.97 -20.25
N LEU A 112 -27.61 -23.03 -20.92
CA LEU A 112 -27.35 -21.60 -20.79
C LEU A 112 -27.64 -21.09 -19.37
N ARG A 113 -28.73 -21.55 -18.74
CA ARG A 113 -29.04 -21.22 -17.34
C ARG A 113 -27.97 -21.73 -16.38
N ALA A 114 -27.49 -22.95 -16.56
CA ALA A 114 -26.42 -23.53 -15.74
C ALA A 114 -25.12 -22.74 -15.88
N LEU A 115 -24.71 -22.39 -17.11
CA LEU A 115 -23.52 -21.57 -17.36
C LEU A 115 -23.64 -20.17 -16.75
N LYS A 116 -24.79 -19.52 -16.91
CA LYS A 116 -25.05 -18.20 -16.34
C LYS A 116 -25.01 -18.23 -14.81
N GLY A 117 -25.56 -19.26 -14.19
CA GLY A 117 -25.51 -19.45 -12.73
C GLY A 117 -24.09 -19.65 -12.22
N GLU A 118 -23.30 -20.51 -12.88
CA GLU A 118 -21.89 -20.70 -12.53
C GLU A 118 -21.05 -19.42 -12.72
N HIS A 119 -21.25 -18.71 -13.83
CA HIS A 119 -20.55 -17.46 -14.09
C HIS A 119 -20.86 -16.42 -13.01
N ARG A 120 -22.13 -16.23 -12.64
CA ARG A 120 -22.54 -15.33 -11.55
C ARG A 120 -21.86 -15.67 -10.23
N LYS A 121 -21.81 -16.96 -9.84
CA LYS A 121 -21.14 -17.40 -8.61
C LYS A 121 -19.64 -17.11 -8.64
N ARG A 122 -18.96 -17.42 -9.76
CA ARG A 122 -17.53 -17.14 -9.92
C ARG A 122 -17.23 -15.64 -9.87
N THR A 123 -18.04 -14.82 -10.54
CA THR A 123 -17.87 -13.36 -10.53
C THR A 123 -18.07 -12.77 -9.13
N ALA A 124 -19.10 -13.21 -8.39
CA ALA A 124 -19.32 -12.78 -7.02
C ALA A 124 -18.11 -13.11 -6.12
N TYR A 125 -17.56 -14.32 -6.25
CA TYR A 125 -16.37 -14.73 -5.49
C TYR A 125 -15.12 -13.94 -5.90
N MET A 126 -14.93 -13.69 -7.20
CA MET A 126 -13.82 -12.86 -7.70
C MET A 126 -13.89 -11.44 -7.13
N LEU A 127 -15.07 -10.81 -7.15
CA LEU A 127 -15.27 -9.47 -6.59
C LEU A 127 -14.99 -9.45 -5.08
N TYR A 128 -15.43 -10.47 -4.35
CA TYR A 128 -15.11 -10.62 -2.94
C TYR A 128 -13.59 -10.71 -2.69
N LEU A 129 -12.87 -11.52 -3.48
CA LEU A 129 -11.42 -11.65 -3.37
C LEU A 129 -10.70 -10.33 -3.70
N GLN A 130 -11.15 -9.62 -4.73
CA GLN A 130 -10.60 -8.31 -5.11
C GLN A 130 -10.82 -7.30 -3.98
N GLN A 131 -12.03 -7.23 -3.43
CA GLN A 131 -12.35 -6.34 -2.32
C GLN A 131 -11.52 -6.68 -1.07
N SER A 132 -11.41 -7.96 -0.73
CA SER A 132 -10.58 -8.44 0.40
C SER A 132 -9.13 -8.03 0.22
N ARG A 133 -8.55 -8.23 -0.97
CA ARG A 133 -7.19 -7.80 -1.29
C ARG A 133 -7.02 -6.29 -1.13
N LEU A 134 -7.95 -5.48 -1.63
CA LEU A 134 -7.90 -4.02 -1.48
C LEU A 134 -7.95 -3.60 -0.01
N SER A 135 -8.86 -4.17 0.78
CA SER A 135 -8.96 -3.92 2.21
C SER A 135 -7.68 -4.30 2.97
N LEU A 136 -7.06 -5.43 2.64
CA LEU A 136 -5.79 -5.85 3.25
C LEU A 136 -4.64 -4.91 2.91
N LEU A 137 -4.55 -4.44 1.66
CA LEU A 137 -3.52 -3.47 1.25
C LEU A 137 -3.70 -2.13 1.96
N GLN A 138 -4.94 -1.66 2.10
CA GLN A 138 -5.24 -0.45 2.86
C GLN A 138 -4.87 -0.60 4.33
N LEU A 139 -5.24 -1.72 4.95
CA LEU A 139 -4.90 -2.02 6.35
C LEU A 139 -3.39 -2.05 6.56
N ARG A 140 -2.65 -2.72 5.66
CA ARG A 140 -1.19 -2.75 5.70
C ARG A 140 -0.58 -1.34 5.65
N SER A 141 -1.02 -0.50 4.71
CA SER A 141 -0.53 0.88 4.61
C SER A 141 -0.83 1.70 5.88
N ASN A 142 -2.01 1.49 6.47
CA ASN A 142 -2.38 2.17 7.71
C ASN A 142 -1.51 1.71 8.89
N LEU A 143 -1.23 0.42 9.01
CA LEU A 143 -0.34 -0.13 10.03
C LEU A 143 1.09 0.39 9.87
N GLU A 144 1.61 0.47 8.63
CA GLU A 144 2.93 1.04 8.36
C GLU A 144 3.01 2.51 8.78
N LYS A 145 1.99 3.32 8.45
CA LYS A 145 1.92 4.73 8.89
C LYS A 145 1.85 4.86 10.41
N LEU A 146 1.05 4.03 11.06
CA LEU A 146 0.90 4.04 12.51
C LEU A 146 2.21 3.65 13.21
N ALA A 147 2.91 2.63 12.70
CA ALA A 147 4.20 2.22 13.23
C ALA A 147 5.24 3.34 13.14
N ILE A 148 5.31 4.05 12.00
CA ILE A 148 6.21 5.20 11.84
C ILE A 148 5.87 6.32 12.84
N ARG A 149 4.57 6.63 13.01
CA ARG A 149 4.12 7.66 13.98
C ARG A 149 4.49 7.28 15.41
N LEU A 150 4.19 6.05 15.82
CA LEU A 150 4.50 5.55 17.17
C LEU A 150 6.00 5.58 17.44
N GLN A 151 6.83 5.21 16.48
CA GLN A 151 8.28 5.27 16.63
C GLN A 151 8.77 6.72 16.81
N ARG A 152 8.20 7.67 16.07
CA ARG A 152 8.51 9.10 16.24
C ARG A 152 8.04 9.63 17.60
N GLU A 153 6.83 9.31 18.02
CA GLU A 153 6.31 9.71 19.33
C GLU A 153 7.15 9.14 20.47
N LYS A 154 7.54 7.86 20.39
CA LYS A 154 8.45 7.23 21.36
C LYS A 154 9.77 7.99 21.47
N LEU A 155 10.36 8.40 20.35
CA LEU A 155 11.59 9.19 20.35
C LEU A 155 11.37 10.57 20.98
N LEU A 156 10.33 11.30 20.55
CA LEU A 156 10.00 12.63 21.05
C LEU A 156 9.71 12.64 22.56
N ILE A 157 8.84 11.74 23.03
CA ILE A 157 8.55 11.57 24.47
C ILE A 157 9.85 11.23 25.20
N GLY A 158 10.68 10.37 24.61
CA GLY A 158 11.98 10.04 25.13
C GLY A 158 12.87 11.28 25.32
N GLU A 159 12.95 12.16 24.33
CA GLU A 159 13.72 13.41 24.39
C GLU A 159 13.14 14.39 25.39
N CYS A 160 11.81 14.61 25.39
CA CYS A 160 11.12 15.48 26.34
C CYS A 160 11.33 15.03 27.80
N LEU A 161 11.30 13.72 28.06
CA LEU A 161 11.58 13.18 29.40
C LEU A 161 13.01 13.47 29.82
N VAL A 162 13.98 13.36 28.91
CA VAL A 162 15.37 13.71 29.23
C VAL A 162 15.49 15.19 29.55
N ASP A 163 14.88 16.07 28.73
CA ASP A 163 14.93 17.51 28.97
C ASP A 163 14.29 17.88 30.32
N MET A 164 13.18 17.24 30.69
CA MET A 164 12.57 17.41 32.01
C MET A 164 13.52 16.96 33.14
N LEU A 165 14.13 15.78 33.03
CA LEU A 165 15.07 15.27 34.04
C LEU A 165 16.33 16.14 34.15
N VAL A 166 16.79 16.70 33.04
CA VAL A 166 17.90 17.67 33.03
C VAL A 166 17.53 18.95 33.76
N ARG A 167 16.29 19.46 33.60
CA ARG A 167 15.82 20.61 34.38
C ARG A 167 15.86 20.33 35.88
N PHE A 168 15.32 19.20 36.32
CA PHE A 168 15.42 18.79 37.74
C PHE A 168 16.87 18.70 38.23
N TYR A 169 17.76 18.09 37.43
CA TYR A 169 19.18 17.98 37.76
C TYR A 169 19.88 19.33 37.95
N LEU A 170 19.53 20.32 37.12
CA LEU A 170 20.07 21.68 37.19
C LEU A 170 19.42 22.50 38.31
N GLU A 171 18.13 22.31 38.58
CA GLU A 171 17.42 22.96 39.69
C GLU A 171 18.03 22.60 41.05
N GLU A 172 18.42 21.34 41.27
CA GLU A 172 19.14 20.93 42.49
C GLU A 172 20.49 21.66 42.67
N ARG A 173 21.04 22.21 41.58
CA ARG A 173 22.35 22.89 41.54
C ARG A 173 22.22 24.40 41.25
N ASP A 174 21.03 24.96 41.38
CA ASP A 174 20.73 26.36 41.01
C ASP A 174 21.67 27.36 41.72
N LEU A 175 22.01 27.14 42.99
CA LEU A 175 22.97 27.99 43.71
C LEU A 175 24.38 27.99 43.08
N GLN A 176 24.86 26.83 42.63
CA GLN A 176 26.15 26.70 41.96
C GLN A 176 26.10 27.38 40.59
N LEU A 177 25.01 27.18 39.84
CA LEU A 177 24.81 27.80 38.53
C LEU A 177 24.73 29.32 38.61
N ARG A 178 24.02 29.88 39.60
CA ARG A 178 23.95 31.34 39.81
C ARG A 178 25.31 31.95 40.13
N ARG A 179 26.12 31.28 40.96
CA ARG A 179 27.50 31.72 41.26
C ARG A 179 28.36 31.72 40.01
N PHE A 180 28.28 30.65 39.22
CA PHE A 180 28.97 30.54 37.93
C PHE A 180 28.53 31.65 36.96
N ILE A 181 27.23 31.92 36.81
CA ILE A 181 26.72 32.99 35.94
C ILE A 181 27.25 34.36 36.39
N ALA A 182 27.26 34.63 37.70
CA ALA A 182 27.82 35.88 38.23
C ALA A 182 29.32 36.01 37.92
N GLU A 183 30.10 34.94 38.10
CA GLU A 183 31.51 34.90 37.74
C GLU A 183 31.71 35.12 36.22
N PHE A 184 30.93 34.43 35.39
CA PHE A 184 30.96 34.56 33.93
C PHE A 184 30.73 35.99 33.45
N GLN A 185 29.83 36.74 34.11
CA GLN A 185 29.55 38.14 33.77
C GLN A 185 30.71 39.10 34.10
N THR A 186 31.54 38.78 35.10
CA THR A 186 32.68 39.64 35.48
C THR A 186 33.84 39.55 34.48
N LEU A 187 33.93 38.45 33.74
CA LEU A 187 35.01 38.19 32.78
C LEU A 187 34.81 39.02 31.51
N LYS A 188 35.89 39.60 31.00
CA LYS A 188 35.88 40.36 29.74
C LYS A 188 36.53 39.62 28.58
N ALA A 189 37.58 38.85 28.86
CA ALA A 189 38.26 38.07 27.84
C ALA A 189 37.41 36.87 27.41
N GLN A 190 37.33 36.62 26.10
CA GLN A 190 36.57 35.48 25.57
C GLN A 190 37.20 34.14 25.97
N ASP A 191 38.52 34.05 25.94
CA ASP A 191 39.24 32.81 26.25
C ASP A 191 38.98 32.37 27.70
N GLU A 192 38.94 33.33 28.64
CA GLU A 192 38.60 33.10 30.05
C GLU A 192 37.14 32.62 30.22
N ARG A 193 36.20 33.19 29.45
CA ARG A 193 34.79 32.79 29.46
C ARG A 193 34.60 31.37 28.95
N THR A 194 35.30 31.00 27.87
CA THR A 194 35.28 29.63 27.35
C THR A 194 35.88 28.63 28.34
N ASP A 195 36.98 28.97 29.01
CA ASP A 195 37.61 28.08 29.98
C ASP A 195 36.72 27.83 31.22
N ILE A 196 36.11 28.89 31.80
CA ILE A 196 35.20 28.71 32.94
C ILE A 196 33.94 27.94 32.52
N MET A 197 33.44 28.15 31.30
CA MET A 197 32.33 27.38 30.75
C MET A 197 32.65 25.89 30.58
N GLU A 198 33.80 25.55 30.00
CA GLU A 198 34.24 24.17 29.85
C GLU A 198 34.44 23.49 31.21
N ARG A 199 35.06 24.20 32.17
CA ARG A 199 35.20 23.70 33.55
C ARG A 199 33.84 23.44 34.22
N ALA A 200 32.88 24.36 34.05
CA ALA A 200 31.53 24.19 34.57
C ALA A 200 30.83 22.97 33.95
N LEU A 201 30.87 22.83 32.62
CA LEU A 201 30.27 21.67 31.93
C LEU A 201 30.94 20.35 32.33
N ASN A 202 32.27 20.31 32.40
CA ASN A 202 32.99 19.12 32.84
C ASN A 202 32.62 18.71 34.26
N SER A 203 32.50 19.67 35.19
CA SER A 203 32.05 19.39 36.56
C SER A 203 30.64 18.79 36.61
N LEU A 204 29.72 19.29 35.77
CA LEU A 204 28.38 18.74 35.65
C LEU A 204 28.41 17.34 35.04
N TYR A 205 29.26 17.11 34.03
CA TYR A 205 29.38 15.81 33.37
C TYR A 205 29.97 14.73 34.26
N GLU A 206 30.90 15.06 35.16
CA GLU A 206 31.47 14.13 36.14
C GLU A 206 30.45 13.70 37.20
N CYS A 207 29.45 14.55 37.47
CA CYS A 207 28.38 14.24 38.42
C CYS A 207 27.29 13.34 37.81
N LEU A 208 27.06 13.39 36.50
CA LEU A 208 26.01 12.63 35.81
C LEU A 208 25.99 11.12 36.13
N PRO A 209 27.12 10.38 36.16
CA PRO A 209 27.12 8.95 36.47
C PRO A 209 26.75 8.61 37.92
N ARG A 210 26.86 9.58 38.84
CA ARG A 210 26.54 9.40 40.26
C ARG A 210 25.05 9.58 40.54
N GLU A 211 24.33 10.21 39.61
CA GLU A 211 22.91 10.46 39.73
C GLU A 211 22.06 9.20 39.55
N LYS A 212 21.11 9.00 40.47
CA LYS A 212 20.20 7.84 40.43
C LYS A 212 19.35 7.82 39.16
N MET A 213 19.05 8.99 38.61
CA MET A 213 18.19 9.20 37.44
C MET A 213 18.79 8.59 36.16
N TRP A 214 20.12 8.48 36.09
CA TRP A 214 20.86 8.06 34.88
C TRP A 214 21.49 6.68 35.01
N ARG A 215 21.28 5.97 36.13
CA ARG A 215 21.92 4.69 36.45
C ARG A 215 21.75 3.60 35.37
N PHE A 216 20.65 3.61 34.64
CA PHE A 216 20.33 2.63 33.59
C PHE A 216 20.32 3.23 32.18
N ALA A 217 20.80 4.46 32.02
CA ALA A 217 20.84 5.10 30.72
C ALA A 217 21.94 4.49 29.84
N ASN A 218 21.63 4.22 28.57
CA ASN A 218 22.63 3.78 27.60
C ASN A 218 23.57 4.94 27.21
N ALA A 219 24.69 4.63 26.56
CA ALA A 219 25.68 5.64 26.16
C ALA A 219 25.09 6.75 25.26
N GLU A 220 24.19 6.39 24.35
CA GLU A 220 23.49 7.36 23.47
C GLU A 220 22.62 8.34 24.27
N ARG A 221 21.87 7.84 25.25
CA ARG A 221 21.04 8.65 26.13
C ARG A 221 21.90 9.57 26.99
N ILE A 222 23.00 9.07 27.55
CA ILE A 222 23.96 9.89 28.30
C ILE A 222 24.55 11.00 27.41
N SER A 223 24.89 10.70 26.15
CA SER A 223 25.33 11.72 25.18
C SER A 223 24.27 12.78 24.94
N PHE A 224 23.00 12.38 24.80
CA PHE A 224 21.88 13.32 24.65
C PHE A 224 21.66 14.17 25.91
N VAL A 225 21.79 13.58 27.10
CA VAL A 225 21.73 14.29 28.40
C VAL A 225 22.81 15.37 28.45
N LYS A 226 24.07 15.04 28.13
CA LYS A 226 25.17 16.01 28.10
C LYS A 226 24.86 17.20 27.18
N LYS A 227 24.39 16.92 25.96
CA LYS A 227 23.97 17.97 25.01
C LYS A 227 22.81 18.81 25.53
N SER A 228 21.87 18.22 26.26
CA SER A 228 20.72 18.95 26.83
C SER A 228 21.14 19.82 28.02
N VAL A 229 22.05 19.35 28.86
CA VAL A 229 22.69 20.14 29.92
C VAL A 229 23.42 21.34 29.32
N GLU A 230 24.26 21.11 28.30
CA GLU A 230 24.98 22.15 27.58
C GLU A 230 24.02 23.18 26.98
N ARG A 231 22.99 22.74 26.24
CA ARG A 231 21.98 23.63 25.67
C ARG A 231 21.27 24.47 26.72
N SER A 232 20.93 23.88 27.87
CA SER A 232 20.24 24.58 28.95
C SER A 232 21.13 25.67 29.57
N LEU A 233 22.41 25.36 29.78
CA LEU A 233 23.38 26.30 30.33
C LEU A 233 23.71 27.43 29.33
N MET A 234 23.91 27.07 28.05
CA MET A 234 24.12 28.02 26.95
C MET A 234 22.91 28.96 26.78
N ALA A 235 21.68 28.45 26.89
CA ALA A 235 20.47 29.26 26.78
C ALA A 235 20.39 30.34 27.88
N GLN A 236 20.84 30.03 29.10
CA GLN A 236 20.90 31.02 30.19
C GLN A 236 22.01 32.06 29.97
N LEU A 237 23.12 31.65 29.36
CA LEU A 237 24.27 32.52 29.10
C LEU A 237 24.18 33.30 27.79
N TYR A 238 23.27 32.92 26.90
CA TYR A 238 23.13 33.50 25.57
C TYR A 238 23.06 35.02 25.59
N VAL A 239 22.33 35.59 26.55
CA VAL A 239 22.17 37.05 26.71
C VAL A 239 23.49 37.75 27.07
N TYR A 240 24.41 37.06 27.76
CA TYR A 240 25.69 37.61 28.21
C TYR A 240 26.86 37.29 27.26
N ALA A 241 26.69 36.25 26.45
CA ALA A 241 27.70 35.74 25.52
C ALA A 241 27.53 36.28 24.09
N LEU A 242 26.32 36.70 23.69
CA LEU A 242 26.07 37.25 22.36
C LEU A 242 26.50 38.72 22.29
N TYR A 243 27.37 39.05 21.33
CA TYR A 243 27.97 40.39 21.17
C TYR A 243 28.84 40.84 22.36
N PRO A 244 29.91 40.10 22.71
CA PRO A 244 30.78 40.45 23.82
C PRO A 244 31.45 41.83 23.66
N ASN A 245 31.67 42.31 22.44
CA ASN A 245 32.20 43.65 22.15
C ASN A 245 31.09 44.66 21.77
N GLY A 246 29.82 44.32 22.01
CA GLY A 246 28.66 45.19 21.79
C GLY A 246 28.55 45.69 20.35
N GLU A 247 28.62 47.00 20.15
CA GLU A 247 28.47 47.65 18.85
C GLU A 247 29.57 47.30 17.85
N ALA A 248 30.78 46.94 18.31
CA ALA A 248 31.87 46.52 17.42
C ALA A 248 31.53 45.21 16.70
N ASP A 249 30.89 44.27 17.40
CA ASP A 249 30.47 43.01 16.80
C ASP A 249 29.22 43.21 15.92
N GLN A 250 28.26 44.05 16.34
CA GLN A 250 27.08 44.38 15.52
C GLN A 250 27.45 45.12 14.23
N SER A 251 28.42 46.04 14.29
CA SER A 251 28.93 46.75 13.11
C SER A 251 29.71 45.82 12.19
N ARG A 252 30.48 44.87 12.74
CA ARG A 252 31.18 43.83 11.95
C ARG A 252 30.20 42.89 11.26
N ASP A 253 29.15 42.45 11.96
CA ASP A 253 28.08 41.63 11.40
C ASP A 253 27.33 42.37 10.29
N ARG A 254 27.02 43.65 10.50
CA ARG A 254 26.39 44.51 9.49
C ARG A 254 27.29 44.72 8.27
N PHE A 255 28.60 44.88 8.47
CA PHE A 255 29.56 45.01 7.38
C PHE A 255 29.70 43.70 6.60
N LEU A 256 29.77 42.56 7.29
CA LEU A 256 29.81 41.23 6.66
C LEU A 256 28.51 40.90 5.92
N SER A 257 27.35 41.23 6.47
CA SER A 257 26.05 41.03 5.81
C SER A 257 25.93 41.85 4.52
N ILE A 258 26.38 43.11 4.55
CA ILE A 258 26.45 43.97 3.36
C ILE A 258 27.42 43.38 2.35
N ARG A 259 28.58 42.89 2.79
CA ARG A 259 29.62 42.34 1.90
C ARG A 259 29.26 40.98 1.31
N THR A 260 28.37 40.20 1.93
CA THR A 260 27.78 38.97 1.34
C THR A 260 26.63 39.24 0.37
N VAL A 261 26.00 40.41 0.42
CA VAL A 261 25.00 40.86 -0.57
C VAL A 261 25.66 41.55 -1.77
N VAL A 262 26.82 42.17 -1.57
CA VAL A 262 27.56 42.91 -2.61
C VAL A 262 28.42 42.08 -3.61
N PRO A 263 28.62 40.75 -3.54
CA PRO A 263 29.27 40.03 -4.64
C PRO A 263 28.31 39.72 -5.80
N PHE A 264 26.99 39.97 -5.66
CA PHE A 264 26.02 39.61 -6.70
C PHE A 264 25.68 40.73 -7.69
N PHE A 265 26.11 41.98 -7.42
CA PHE A 265 25.81 43.14 -8.28
C PHE A 265 27.06 43.80 -8.88
N ARG A 266 28.06 43.01 -9.27
CA ARG A 266 29.20 43.51 -10.07
C ARG A 266 29.46 42.76 -11.37
N TYR A 267 28.56 41.86 -11.78
CA TYR A 267 28.58 41.19 -13.08
C TYR A 267 27.16 41.06 -13.65
N TYR A 268 26.47 42.18 -13.87
CA TYR A 268 25.46 42.37 -14.91
C TYR A 268 25.37 43.86 -15.24
#